data_AF-A0A024F8F8-F1
#
_entry.id   AF-A0A024F8F8-F1
#
_cell.length_a   1.000
_cell.length_b   1.000
_cell.length_c   1.000
_cell.angle_alpha   90.00
_cell.angle_beta   90.00
_cell.angle_gamma   90.00
#
_symmetry.space_group_name_H-M   'P 1'
#
loop_
_entity.id
_entity.type
_entity.pdbx_description
1 polymer ?
#
loop_
_entity_poly.entity_id
_entity_poly.type
_entity_poly.pdbx_seq_one_letter_code
_entity_poly.pdbx_strand_id
1 'polypeptide(L)' 'GHTLMWHSQLSSWFCVDEKGENVSPEVLKARMKEHISTIVGRYKGRIKGWDVVNE' A
#
# COMPACT_ATOMS: atom_id res chain seq x y z
N GLY A 1 10.50 9.48 0.30
CA GLY A 1 10.18 8.09 -0.04
C GLY A 1 9.06 8.16 -1.03
N HIS A 2 9.23 7.54 -2.19
CA HIS A 2 8.28 7.60 -3.30
C HIS A 2 7.98 6.16 -3.71
N THR A 3 6.74 5.68 -3.62
CA THR A 3 5.51 6.24 -3.01
C THR A 3 4.87 5.13 -2.17
N LEU A 4 3.99 5.46 -1.22
CA LEU A 4 3.31 4.45 -0.40
C LEU A 4 2.06 3.86 -1.06
N MET A 5 1.30 4.68 -1.79
CA MET A 5 0.10 4.25 -2.50
C MET A 5 0.09 4.89 -3.88
N TRP A 6 0.01 4.07 -4.92
CA TRP A 6 -0.11 4.51 -6.31
C TRP A 6 -0.78 3.41 -7.12
N HIS A 7 -1.64 3.77 -8.06
CA HIS A 7 -2.29 2.79 -8.94
C HIS A 7 -1.29 2.15 -9.91
N SER A 8 -0.24 2.88 -10.30
CA SER A 8 0.82 2.35 -11.14
C SER A 8 1.78 1.50 -10.31
N GLN A 9 2.33 0.44 -10.95
CA GLN A 9 3.27 -0.50 -10.33
C GLN A 9 2.76 -1.18 -9.05
N LEU A 10 1.43 -1.19 -8.83
CA LEU A 10 0.77 -1.99 -7.81
C LEU A 10 0.47 -3.38 -8.39
N SER A 11 0.86 -4.42 -7.66
CA SER A 11 0.53 -5.78 -8.07
C SER A 11 -0.97 -6.04 -7.94
N SER A 12 -1.57 -6.69 -8.93
CA SER A 12 -3.02 -6.91 -9.03
C SER A 12 -3.61 -7.60 -7.79
N TRP A 13 -2.89 -8.56 -7.20
CA TRP A 13 -3.31 -9.30 -6.01
C TRP A 13 -3.71 -8.38 -4.86
N PHE A 14 -3.18 -7.15 -4.81
CA PHE A 14 -3.46 -6.21 -3.74
C PHE A 14 -4.94 -5.79 -3.71
N CYS A 15 -5.58 -5.71 -4.87
CA CYS A 15 -6.98 -5.30 -5.02
C CYS A 15 -7.94 -6.46 -5.24
N VAL A 16 -7.44 -7.64 -5.64
CA VAL A 16 -8.30 -8.80 -5.97
C VAL A 16 -8.05 -10.01 -5.06
N ASP A 17 -9.00 -10.93 -5.05
CA ASP A 17 -8.90 -12.23 -4.40
C ASP A 17 -8.36 -13.31 -5.36
N GLU A 18 -8.31 -14.57 -4.90
CA GLU A 18 -7.82 -15.71 -5.69
C GLU A 18 -8.67 -16.01 -6.94
N LYS A 19 -9.91 -15.51 -6.98
CA LYS A 19 -10.82 -15.66 -8.12
C LYS A 19 -10.72 -14.48 -9.10
N GLY A 20 -9.91 -13.46 -8.77
CA GLY A 20 -9.77 -12.25 -9.57
C GLY A 20 -10.84 -11.19 -9.30
N GLU A 21 -11.69 -11.39 -8.28
CA GLU A 21 -12.73 -10.44 -7.90
C GLU A 21 -12.18 -9.39 -6.92
N ASN A 22 -12.75 -8.18 -6.94
CA ASN A 22 -12.33 -7.13 -6.01
C ASN A 22 -12.55 -7.56 -4.56
N VAL A 23 -11.53 -7.37 -3.72
CA VAL A 23 -11.66 -7.61 -2.28
C VAL A 23 -12.57 -6.58 -1.63
N SER A 24 -13.10 -6.91 -0.45
CA SER A 24 -13.93 -5.96 0.29
C SER A 24 -13.12 -4.72 0.72
N PRO A 25 -13.79 -3.57 0.96
CA PRO A 25 -13.14 -2.37 1.45
C PRO A 25 -12.35 -2.59 2.76
N GLU A 26 -12.82 -3.50 3.62
CA GLU A 26 -12.17 -3.84 4.89
C GLU A 26 -10.84 -4.56 4.66
N VAL A 27 -10.81 -5.52 3.74
CA VAL A 27 -9.59 -6.24 3.35
C VAL A 27 -8.59 -5.27 2.73
N LEU A 28 -9.03 -4.40 1.83
CA LEU A 28 -8.15 -3.43 1.18
C LEU A 28 -7.55 -2.45 2.21
N LYS A 29 -8.37 -1.93 3.14
CA LYS A 29 -7.89 -1.07 4.24
C LYS A 29 -6.88 -1.78 5.14
N ALA A 30 -7.10 -3.06 5.44
CA ALA A 30 -6.17 -3.85 6.24
C ALA A 30 -4.82 -4.00 5.52
N ARG A 31 -4.83 -4.37 4.23
CA ARG A 31 -3.63 -4.47 3.38
C ARG A 31 -2.88 -3.14 3.30
N MET A 32 -3.58 -2.03 3.09
CA MET A 32 -2.98 -0.68 3.09
C MET A 32 -2.31 -0.36 4.42
N LYS A 33 -2.99 -0.62 5.54
CA LYS A 33 -2.45 -0.35 6.87
C LYS A 33 -1.19 -1.18 7.14
N GLU A 34 -1.19 -2.45 6.79
CA GLU A 34 -0.04 -3.33 6.92
C GLU A 34 1.13 -2.86 6.07
N HIS A 35 0.89 -2.55 4.78
CA HIS A 35 1.89 -2.05 3.85
C HIS A 35 2.56 -0.77 4.37
N ILE A 36 1.75 0.24 4.72
CA ILE A 36 2.24 1.54 5.20
C ILE A 36 3.03 1.36 6.50
N SER A 37 2.48 0.61 7.46
CA SER A 37 3.14 0.41 8.77
C SER A 37 4.48 -0.32 8.61
N THR A 38 4.53 -1.31 7.72
CA THR A 38 5.75 -2.08 7.45
C THR A 38 6.84 -1.22 6.82
N ILE A 39 6.52 -0.48 5.75
CA ILE A 39 7.51 0.32 5.02
C ILE A 39 7.96 1.53 5.84
N VAL A 40 7.02 2.30 6.38
CA VAL A 40 7.35 3.49 7.18
C VAL A 40 8.05 3.09 8.48
N GLY A 41 7.63 1.99 9.12
CA GLY A 41 8.28 1.43 10.29
C GLY A 41 9.73 1.03 10.02
N ARG A 42 9.99 0.29 8.93
CA ARG A 42 11.33 -0.14 8.52
C ARG A 42 12.29 1.03 8.28
N TYR A 43 11.80 2.14 7.75
CA TYR A 43 12.62 3.30 7.40
C TYR A 43 12.44 4.51 8.33
N LYS A 44 11.87 4.29 9.53
CA LYS A 44 11.63 5.34 10.52
C LYS A 44 12.93 6.08 10.85
N GLY A 45 12.87 7.42 10.81
CA GLY A 45 14.01 8.30 11.07
C GLY A 45 15.06 8.39 9.95
N ARG A 46 14.95 7.58 8.89
CA ARG A 46 15.90 7.57 7.77
C ARG A 46 15.42 8.39 6.57
N ILE A 47 14.10 8.39 6.34
CA ILE A 47 13.47 9.12 5.25
C ILE A 47 12.76 10.35 5.82
N LYS A 48 13.13 11.54 5.34
CA LYS A 48 12.66 12.83 5.88
C LYS A 48 11.25 13.24 5.42
N GLY A 49 10.77 12.68 4.31
CA GLY A 49 9.44 12.97 3.75
C GLY A 49 8.97 11.84 2.84
N TRP A 50 7.66 11.67 2.72
CA TRP A 50 7.03 10.60 1.93
C TRP A 50 5.93 11.16 1.03
N ASP A 51 5.89 10.65 -0.19
CA ASP A 51 4.71 10.75 -1.04
C ASP A 51 3.75 9.67 -0.53
N VAL A 52 2.77 10.07 0.26
CA VAL A 52 1.85 9.15 0.95
C VAL A 52 0.85 8.55 -0.05
N VAL A 53 0.35 9.37 -0.95
CA VAL A 53 -0.47 8.97 -2.09
C VAL A 53 0.11 9.67 -3.31
N ASN A 54 0.29 8.91 -4.38
CA ASN A 54 0.63 9.44 -5.68
C ASN A 54 -0.48 9.02 -6.64
N GLU A 55 -1.07 10.01 -7.31
CA GLU A 55 -2.12 9.87 -8.34
C GLU A 55 -3.12 8.74 -8.04
#